data_AF-A0A4P9W6X3-F1
#
_entry.id   AF-A0A4P9W6X3-F1
#
_cell.length_a   1.000
_cell.length_b   1.000
_cell.length_c   1.000
_cell.angle_alpha   90.00
_cell.angle_beta   90.00
_cell.angle_gamma   90.00
#
_symmetry.space_group_name_H-M   'P 1'
#
loop_
_entity.id
_entity.type
_entity.pdbx_description
1 polymer ?
#
loop_
_entity_poly.entity_id
_entity_poly.type
_entity_poly.pdbx_seq_one_letter_code
_entity_poly.pdbx_strand_id
1 'polypeptide(L)'
;MGRLLRLEVENFKSYKGKQILGPFHNFTSVIGPNGSGKSNLMDAISFVLGVKSSQLRSTHLKELVYRGHRARKGDEEGGADDDGSNDDDDSSPKRGHVAAIYEDDEKEEISFMRTIIASGASEYKINNRTVTYAKYNAALEKENIIVKAKNFLVFQGDVEAIASQSPRDLTRLIEQISGSLEVKAEYERLKADQEKATENSTHNFNKKRGISAEMKQFKEQREEAKQFDRVQTKRDKAIVTHLLWKLYHIEEKISELDTEIQAEKDSLVQQEEEA
;
A
#
# COMPACT_ATOMS: atom_id res chain seq x y z
N MET A 1 5.19 2.48 35.02
CA MET A 1 4.12 1.85 34.23
C MET A 1 2.81 2.33 34.83
N GLY A 2 2.08 3.19 34.12
CA GLY A 2 0.86 3.77 34.64
C GLY A 2 -0.24 2.72 34.83
N ARG A 3 -1.18 3.02 35.73
CA ARG A 3 -2.25 2.09 36.14
C ARG A 3 -3.58 2.79 36.31
N LEU A 4 -4.66 2.04 36.10
CA LEU A 4 -6.00 2.49 36.47
C LEU A 4 -6.14 2.45 37.99
N LEU A 5 -6.51 3.57 38.62
CA LEU A 5 -6.74 3.65 40.07
C LEU A 5 -8.19 3.30 40.41
N ARG A 6 -9.14 3.95 39.72
CA ARG A 6 -10.58 3.80 39.95
C ARG A 6 -11.37 4.20 38.71
N LEU A 7 -12.61 3.73 38.65
CA LEU A 7 -13.62 4.17 37.70
C LEU A 7 -14.73 4.89 38.46
N GLU A 8 -15.06 6.09 38.03
CA GLU A 8 -16.22 6.82 38.51
C GLU A 8 -17.32 6.71 37.46
N VAL A 9 -18.42 6.07 37.82
CA VAL A 9 -19.51 5.75 36.91
C VAL A 9 -20.77 6.40 37.43
N GLU A 10 -21.50 7.13 36.58
CA GLU A 10 -22.78 7.71 36.92
C GLU A 10 -23.84 7.35 35.89
N ASN A 11 -24.96 6.81 36.36
CA ASN A 11 -26.15 6.48 35.54
C ASN A 11 -25.80 5.68 34.26
N PHE A 12 -24.98 4.64 34.41
CA PHE A 12 -24.51 3.81 33.30
C PHE A 12 -25.01 2.36 33.46
N LYS A 13 -25.78 1.86 32.48
CA LYS A 13 -26.37 0.52 32.46
C LYS A 13 -27.09 0.15 33.75
N SER A 14 -26.49 -0.68 34.60
CA SER A 14 -27.03 -1.13 35.88
C SER A 14 -26.63 -0.25 37.06
N TYR A 15 -25.69 0.67 36.88
CA TYR A 15 -25.19 1.57 37.92
C TYR A 15 -26.09 2.82 38.00
N LYS A 16 -26.92 2.91 39.04
CA LYS A 16 -27.75 4.09 39.34
C LYS A 16 -26.98 5.06 40.24
N GLY A 17 -27.07 6.36 39.93
CA GLY A 17 -26.36 7.40 40.65
C GLY A 17 -24.85 7.29 40.48
N LYS A 18 -24.10 8.07 41.27
CA LYS A 18 -22.63 8.03 41.27
C LYS A 18 -22.13 6.80 42.03
N GLN A 19 -21.37 5.97 41.32
CA GLN A 19 -20.72 4.77 41.84
C GLN A 19 -19.22 4.87 41.60
N ILE A 20 -18.42 4.51 42.61
CA ILE A 20 -16.97 4.48 42.50
C ILE A 20 -16.53 3.02 42.54
N LEU A 21 -15.92 2.55 41.45
CA LEU A 21 -15.42 1.19 41.29
C LEU A 21 -13.91 1.21 41.46
N GLY A 22 -13.42 0.51 42.48
CA GLY A 22 -12.00 0.47 42.84
C GLY A 22 -11.80 0.45 44.36
N PRO A 23 -10.55 0.56 44.83
CA PRO A 23 -9.33 0.74 44.04
C PRO A 23 -8.97 -0.49 43.21
N PHE A 24 -8.40 -0.27 42.02
CA PHE A 24 -7.81 -1.33 41.21
C PHE A 24 -6.33 -1.52 41.57
N HIS A 25 -5.92 -2.77 41.66
CA HIS A 25 -4.53 -3.17 41.86
C HIS A 25 -4.00 -3.85 40.58
N ASN A 26 -2.70 -4.13 40.54
CA ASN A 26 -2.02 -4.78 39.40
C ASN A 26 -2.74 -6.04 38.91
N PHE A 27 -3.33 -6.79 39.84
CA PHE A 27 -4.24 -7.89 39.54
C PHE A 27 -5.53 -7.68 40.34
N THR A 28 -6.65 -7.56 39.64
CA THR A 28 -7.98 -7.40 40.25
C THR A 28 -8.92 -8.43 39.64
N SER A 29 -9.55 -9.25 40.49
CA SER A 29 -10.58 -10.21 40.05
C SER A 29 -11.97 -9.66 40.35
N VAL A 30 -12.86 -9.74 39.35
CA VAL A 30 -14.24 -9.23 39.44
C VAL A 30 -15.17 -10.42 39.57
N ILE A 31 -15.75 -10.60 40.75
CA ILE A 31 -16.64 -11.72 41.08
C ILE A 31 -18.06 -11.22 41.37
N GLY A 32 -19.04 -12.12 41.26
CA GLY A 32 -20.45 -11.82 41.54
C GLY A 32 -21.41 -12.79 40.86
N PRO A 33 -22.70 -12.83 41.25
CA PRO A 33 -23.69 -13.71 40.66
C PRO A 33 -23.99 -13.34 39.20
N ASN A 34 -24.59 -14.25 38.43
CA ASN A 34 -25.00 -13.96 37.06
C ASN A 34 -26.02 -12.80 37.04
N GLY A 35 -25.86 -11.87 36.10
CA GLY A 35 -26.71 -10.68 36.03
C GLY A 35 -26.35 -9.52 36.98
N SER A 36 -25.36 -9.67 37.87
CA SER A 36 -24.92 -8.59 38.81
C SER A 36 -24.22 -7.39 38.16
N GLY A 37 -24.09 -7.36 36.83
CA GLY A 37 -23.43 -6.27 36.12
C GLY A 37 -21.91 -6.39 35.99
N LYS A 38 -21.30 -7.56 36.26
CA LYS A 38 -19.86 -7.80 36.06
C LYS A 38 -19.36 -7.37 34.67
N SER A 39 -20.08 -7.77 33.63
CA SER A 39 -19.74 -7.40 32.24
C SER A 39 -20.00 -5.91 31.95
N ASN A 40 -20.81 -5.21 32.75
CA ASN A 40 -21.04 -3.77 32.59
C ASN A 40 -19.84 -2.95 33.07
N LEU A 41 -19.02 -3.47 33.98
CA LEU A 41 -17.73 -2.87 34.32
C LEU A 41 -16.80 -2.85 33.10
N MET A 42 -16.70 -3.98 32.38
CA MET A 42 -15.92 -4.08 31.15
C MET A 42 -16.48 -3.14 30.06
N ASP A 43 -17.80 -3.03 29.95
CA ASP A 43 -18.43 -2.07 29.03
C ASP A 43 -18.14 -0.61 29.42
N ALA A 44 -18.07 -0.28 30.71
CA ALA A 44 -17.73 1.06 31.18
C ALA A 44 -16.27 1.43 30.84
N ILE A 45 -15.34 0.49 31.04
CA ILE A 45 -13.93 0.63 30.63
C ILE A 45 -13.84 0.80 29.11
N SER A 46 -14.52 -0.06 28.34
CA SER A 46 -14.54 0.03 26.88
C SER A 46 -15.13 1.34 26.39
N PHE A 47 -16.16 1.84 27.08
CA PHE A 47 -16.83 3.09 26.76
C PHE A 47 -15.90 4.29 26.97
N VAL A 48 -15.22 4.39 28.12
CA VAL A 48 -14.32 5.51 28.41
C VAL A 48 -13.05 5.48 27.57
N LEU A 49 -12.57 4.30 27.19
CA LEU A 49 -11.43 4.13 26.29
C LEU A 49 -11.78 4.38 24.81
N GLY A 50 -12.98 4.88 24.49
CA GLY A 50 -13.30 5.38 23.15
C GLY A 50 -13.64 4.28 22.13
N VAL A 51 -13.93 3.06 22.57
CA VAL A 51 -14.38 1.99 21.67
C VAL A 51 -15.70 2.39 21.00
N LYS A 52 -15.85 2.03 19.71
CA LYS A 52 -17.07 2.30 18.93
C LYS A 52 -18.25 1.57 19.55
N SER A 53 -19.41 2.23 19.57
CA SER A 53 -20.63 1.68 20.16
C SER A 53 -21.10 0.38 19.51
N SER A 54 -20.87 0.21 18.21
CA SER A 54 -21.19 -1.02 17.47
C SER A 54 -20.42 -2.26 17.95
N GLN A 55 -19.38 -2.07 18.76
CA GLN A 55 -18.55 -3.14 19.31
C GLN A 55 -18.86 -3.40 20.79
N LEU A 56 -19.72 -2.59 21.39
CA LEU A 56 -20.28 -2.89 22.71
C LEU A 56 -21.44 -3.86 22.53
N ARG A 57 -21.75 -4.63 23.57
CA ARG A 57 -22.90 -5.55 23.58
C ARG A 57 -24.24 -4.86 23.33
N SER A 58 -24.29 -3.53 23.44
CA SER A 58 -25.45 -2.68 23.15
C SER A 58 -25.18 -1.94 21.85
N THR A 59 -25.99 -2.16 20.83
CA THR A 59 -25.83 -1.58 19.48
C THR A 59 -26.04 -0.07 19.47
N HIS A 60 -26.89 0.44 20.37
CA HIS A 60 -27.18 1.85 20.48
C HIS A 60 -26.60 2.48 21.75
N LEU A 61 -25.88 3.60 21.58
CA LEU A 61 -25.33 4.40 22.68
C LEU A 61 -26.40 4.74 23.73
N LYS A 62 -27.63 5.06 23.32
CA LYS A 62 -28.77 5.38 24.23
C LYS A 62 -29.09 4.29 25.26
N GLU A 63 -28.74 3.04 25.00
CA GLU A 63 -28.97 1.89 25.90
C GLU A 63 -27.90 1.78 26.99
N LEU A 64 -26.82 2.56 26.88
CA LEU A 64 -25.78 2.61 27.90
C LEU A 64 -26.17 3.51 29.08
N VAL A 65 -27.17 4.37 28.92
CA VAL A 65 -27.70 5.21 30.01
C VAL A 65 -28.61 4.35 30.89
N TYR A 66 -28.48 4.47 32.21
CA TYR A 66 -29.33 3.75 33.16
C TYR A 66 -30.81 4.02 32.88
N ARG A 67 -31.54 2.98 32.54
CA ARG A 67 -33.00 2.96 32.46
C ARG A 67 -33.46 2.01 33.55
N GLY A 68 -34.31 2.49 34.45
CA GLY A 68 -34.80 1.68 35.58
C GLY A 68 -35.43 0.36 35.14
N HIS A 69 -35.74 -0.51 36.10
CA HIS A 69 -36.17 -1.90 35.90
C HIS A 69 -37.41 -2.13 35.00
N ARG A 70 -38.11 -1.08 34.52
CA ARG A 70 -39.27 -1.22 33.62
C ARG A 70 -38.92 -1.64 32.19
N ALA A 71 -37.69 -1.41 31.70
CA ALA A 71 -37.33 -1.79 30.32
C ALA A 71 -37.18 -3.30 30.11
N ARG A 72 -36.96 -4.11 31.17
CA ARG A 72 -36.86 -5.57 31.02
C ARG A 72 -38.19 -6.29 30.84
N LYS A 73 -39.33 -5.61 31.04
CA LYS A 73 -40.65 -6.23 30.92
C LYS A 73 -41.26 -6.08 29.52
N GLY A 74 -40.66 -5.26 28.64
CA GLY A 74 -41.18 -4.98 27.30
C GLY A 74 -40.62 -5.84 26.16
N ASP A 75 -39.50 -6.55 26.38
CA ASP A 75 -38.81 -7.26 25.30
C ASP A 75 -39.01 -8.80 25.32
N GLU A 76 -39.70 -9.35 26.34
CA GLU A 76 -39.92 -10.81 26.49
C GLU A 76 -41.37 -11.27 26.23
N GLU A 77 -42.34 -10.38 26.11
CA GLU A 77 -43.73 -10.75 25.79
C GLU A 77 -44.17 -10.09 24.50
N GLY A 78 -44.02 -10.82 23.39
CA GLY A 78 -44.78 -10.55 22.18
C GLY A 78 -46.25 -10.77 22.44
N GLY A 79 -46.99 -9.71 22.74
CA GLY A 79 -48.45 -9.78 22.86
C GLY A 79 -49.07 -8.57 23.55
N ALA A 80 -50.07 -8.01 22.86
CA ALA A 80 -51.12 -7.13 23.35
C ALA A 80 -50.82 -5.63 23.49
N ASP A 81 -51.45 -4.90 22.57
CA ASP A 81 -52.26 -3.70 22.81
C ASP A 81 -51.62 -2.53 23.58
N ASP A 82 -51.12 -1.61 22.76
CA ASP A 82 -50.88 -0.20 23.04
C ASP A 82 -52.20 0.47 23.47
N ASP A 83 -52.45 0.48 24.79
CA ASP A 83 -53.38 1.44 25.41
C ASP A 83 -52.59 2.45 26.23
N GLY A 84 -52.89 3.72 25.96
CA GLY A 84 -52.09 4.86 26.32
C GLY A 84 -51.96 5.04 27.83
N SER A 85 -50.72 5.08 28.31
CA SER A 85 -50.38 5.80 29.53
C SER A 85 -49.16 6.68 29.27
N ASN A 86 -49.46 7.91 28.83
CA ASN A 86 -48.58 9.06 28.98
C ASN A 86 -48.38 9.31 30.49
N ASP A 87 -47.44 8.59 31.09
CA ASP A 87 -46.83 8.97 32.35
C ASP A 87 -45.38 9.34 32.07
N ASP A 88 -45.16 10.64 31.84
CA ASP A 88 -43.88 11.32 31.92
C ASP A 88 -43.29 11.14 33.33
N ASP A 89 -42.65 10.00 33.59
CA ASP A 89 -41.77 9.85 34.75
C ASP A 89 -40.42 10.52 34.42
N ASP A 90 -40.36 11.83 34.68
CA ASP A 90 -39.19 12.72 34.55
C ASP A 90 -37.98 12.30 35.43
N SER A 91 -38.05 11.16 36.14
CA SER A 91 -36.99 10.69 37.03
C SER A 91 -35.92 9.80 36.38
N SER A 92 -36.08 9.44 35.10
CA SER A 92 -35.03 8.68 34.39
C SER A 92 -33.83 9.58 34.03
N PRO A 93 -32.59 9.19 34.38
CA PRO A 93 -31.44 10.06 34.15
C PRO A 93 -31.22 10.27 32.65
N LYS A 94 -31.27 11.53 32.21
CA LYS A 94 -31.11 11.93 30.79
C LYS A 94 -29.64 11.91 30.32
N ARG A 95 -28.71 11.69 31.26
CA ARG A 95 -27.26 11.71 31.05
C ARG A 95 -26.59 10.64 31.92
N GLY A 96 -25.60 9.95 31.35
CA GLY A 96 -24.65 9.11 32.07
C GLY A 96 -23.22 9.53 31.76
N HIS A 97 -22.29 9.23 32.65
CA HIS A 97 -20.86 9.42 32.38
C HIS A 97 -20.01 8.33 33.02
N VAL A 98 -18.85 8.10 32.43
CA VAL A 98 -17.81 7.23 32.97
C VAL A 98 -16.50 7.99 32.93
N ALA A 99 -15.81 8.04 34.07
CA ALA A 99 -14.46 8.56 34.20
C ALA A 99 -13.51 7.45 34.65
N ALA A 100 -12.43 7.26 33.92
CA ALA A 100 -11.29 6.44 34.32
C ALA A 100 -10.23 7.38 34.89
N ILE A 101 -9.84 7.11 36.14
CA ILE A 101 -8.74 7.82 36.79
C ILE A 101 -7.49 6.96 36.63
N TYR A 102 -6.58 7.45 35.80
CA TYR A 102 -5.32 6.81 35.45
C TYR A 102 -4.17 7.52 36.17
N GLU A 103 -3.26 6.76 36.75
CA GLU A 103 -1.99 7.26 37.29
C GLU A 103 -0.91 6.97 36.25
N ASP A 104 -0.20 8.00 35.80
CA ASP A 104 0.89 7.83 34.84
C ASP A 104 2.22 7.40 35.48
N ASP A 105 3.28 7.32 34.69
CA ASP A 105 4.62 6.94 35.15
C ASP A 105 5.25 7.96 36.13
N GLU A 106 4.80 9.21 36.08
CA GLU A 106 5.23 10.32 36.94
C GLU A 106 4.39 10.43 38.22
N LYS A 107 3.40 9.54 38.38
CA LYS A 107 2.39 9.53 39.47
C LYS A 107 1.43 10.71 39.41
N GLU A 108 1.22 11.30 38.23
CA GLU A 108 0.16 12.27 38.01
C GLU A 108 -1.17 11.56 37.73
N GLU A 109 -2.25 12.04 38.36
CA GLU A 109 -3.59 11.55 38.08
C GLU A 109 -4.19 12.24 36.85
N ILE A 110 -4.48 11.44 35.82
CA ILE A 110 -5.18 11.86 34.61
C ILE A 110 -6.59 11.29 34.62
N SER A 111 -7.58 12.17 34.57
CA SER A 111 -9.00 11.81 34.50
C SER A 111 -9.48 11.82 33.06
N PHE A 112 -9.67 10.63 32.49
CA PHE A 112 -10.31 10.41 31.19
C PHE A 112 -11.81 10.22 31.39
N MET A 113 -12.65 11.13 30.89
CA MET A 113 -14.10 11.05 31.08
C MET A 113 -14.84 11.09 29.74
N ARG A 114 -15.82 10.20 29.59
CA ARG A 114 -16.77 10.20 28.48
C ARG A 114 -18.18 10.36 29.02
N THR A 115 -18.91 11.34 28.48
CA THR A 115 -20.31 11.61 28.82
C THR A 115 -21.20 11.15 27.67
N ILE A 116 -22.35 10.59 27.99
CA ILE A 116 -23.40 10.23 27.04
C ILE A 116 -24.72 10.87 27.40
N ILE A 117 -25.40 11.40 26.40
CA ILE A 117 -26.73 11.99 26.51
C ILE A 117 -27.74 11.01 25.89
N ALA A 118 -28.98 10.97 26.41
CA ALA A 118 -30.05 10.12 25.88
C ALA A 118 -30.35 10.33 24.39
N SER A 119 -29.98 11.50 23.83
CA SER A 119 -30.05 11.81 22.39
C SER A 119 -29.02 11.04 21.54
N GLY A 120 -28.09 10.30 22.16
CA GLY A 120 -27.04 9.53 21.49
C GLY A 120 -25.74 10.31 21.25
N ALA A 121 -25.69 11.59 21.59
CA ALA A 121 -24.46 12.38 21.54
C ALA A 121 -23.50 11.98 22.67
N SER A 122 -22.20 11.91 22.36
CA SER A 122 -21.15 11.67 23.34
C SER A 122 -20.11 12.78 23.36
N GLU A 123 -19.74 13.24 24.56
CA GLU A 123 -18.68 14.23 24.79
C GLU A 123 -17.48 13.59 25.48
N TYR A 124 -16.27 14.03 25.11
CA TYR A 124 -15.01 13.57 25.68
C TYR A 124 -14.38 14.68 26.51
N LYS A 125 -13.89 14.35 27.70
CA LYS A 125 -13.19 15.28 28.59
C LYS A 125 -11.93 14.65 29.15
N ILE A 126 -10.87 15.45 29.24
CA ILE A 126 -9.62 15.09 29.95
C ILE A 126 -9.44 16.12 31.06
N ASN A 127 -9.27 15.67 32.31
CA ASN A 127 -9.12 16.55 33.48
C ASN A 127 -10.21 17.64 33.52
N ASN A 128 -11.47 17.22 33.33
CA ASN A 128 -12.67 18.07 33.23
C ASN A 128 -12.72 19.07 32.07
N ARG A 129 -11.75 19.08 31.15
CA ARG A 129 -11.76 19.93 29.96
C ARG A 129 -12.30 19.17 28.75
N THR A 130 -13.29 19.73 28.07
CA THR A 130 -13.86 19.14 26.86
C THR A 130 -12.84 19.16 25.72
N VAL A 131 -12.64 18.01 25.09
CA VAL A 131 -11.69 17.82 23.98
C VAL A 131 -12.37 17.10 22.81
N THR A 132 -11.79 17.25 21.62
CA THR A 132 -12.23 16.48 20.45
C THR A 132 -11.78 15.02 20.56
N TYR A 133 -12.50 14.12 19.89
CA TYR A 133 -12.14 12.69 19.85
C TYR A 133 -10.70 12.44 19.37
N ALA A 134 -10.23 13.21 18.39
CA ALA A 134 -8.85 13.10 17.90
C ALA A 134 -7.81 13.42 18.99
N LYS A 135 -8.01 14.51 19.75
CA LYS A 135 -7.13 14.86 20.87
C LYS A 135 -7.23 13.86 22.02
N TYR A 136 -8.43 13.35 22.27
CA TYR A 136 -8.66 12.32 23.30
C TYR A 136 -7.91 11.02 22.99
N ASN A 137 -8.01 10.55 21.75
CA ASN A 137 -7.26 9.37 21.31
C ASN A 137 -5.75 9.59 21.32
N ALA A 138 -5.27 10.75 20.89
CA ALA A 138 -3.83 11.05 20.93
C ALA A 138 -3.28 11.01 22.38
N ALA A 139 -4.08 11.45 23.37
CA ALA A 139 -3.70 11.35 24.78
C ALA A 139 -3.68 9.90 25.28
N LEU A 140 -4.64 9.06 24.85
CA LEU A 140 -4.63 7.62 25.16
C LEU A 140 -3.47 6.88 24.48
N GLU A 141 -3.17 7.22 23.22
CA GLU A 141 -2.06 6.63 22.46
C GLU A 141 -0.69 7.00 23.08
N LYS A 142 -0.55 8.19 23.68
CA LYS A 142 0.65 8.59 24.44
C LYS A 142 0.93 7.66 25.62
N GLU A 143 -0.12 7.17 26.28
CA GLU A 143 -0.04 6.19 27.37
C GLU A 143 0.02 4.73 26.86
N ASN A 144 0.31 4.53 25.57
CA ASN A 144 0.33 3.22 24.88
C ASN A 144 -1.01 2.47 24.87
N ILE A 145 -2.14 3.17 25.07
CA ILE A 145 -3.48 2.58 25.00
C ILE A 145 -4.02 2.74 23.57
N ILE A 146 -3.69 1.77 22.70
CA ILE A 146 -4.08 1.78 21.29
C ILE A 146 -5.52 1.28 21.12
N VAL A 147 -6.47 2.22 21.14
CA VAL A 147 -7.92 1.94 21.00
C VAL A 147 -8.27 1.22 19.70
N LYS A 148 -7.54 1.50 18.61
CA LYS A 148 -7.80 0.90 17.29
C LYS A 148 -7.53 -0.60 17.27
N ALA A 149 -6.44 -1.04 17.92
CA ALA A 149 -5.93 -2.41 17.86
C ALA A 149 -6.61 -3.37 18.84
N LYS A 150 -7.36 -2.85 19.82
CA LYS A 150 -8.08 -3.64 20.85
C LYS A 150 -7.20 -4.57 21.68
N ASN A 151 -5.91 -4.28 21.79
CA ASN A 151 -4.95 -5.16 22.49
C ASN A 151 -5.24 -5.38 23.97
N PHE A 152 -6.08 -4.52 24.58
CA PHE A 152 -6.38 -4.51 26.01
C PHE A 152 -7.79 -5.02 26.34
N LEU A 153 -8.62 -5.37 25.33
CA LEU A 153 -9.97 -5.90 25.55
C LEU A 153 -10.13 -7.25 24.87
N VAL A 154 -10.53 -8.24 25.66
CA VAL A 154 -10.89 -9.58 25.17
C VAL A 154 -12.32 -9.86 25.59
N PHE A 155 -13.24 -9.81 24.64
CA PHE A 155 -14.64 -10.17 24.87
C PHE A 155 -14.80 -11.69 24.90
N GLN A 156 -15.94 -12.14 25.45
CA GLN A 156 -16.31 -13.54 25.39
C GLN A 156 -16.44 -13.98 23.93
N GLY A 157 -15.73 -15.04 23.54
CA GLY A 157 -15.67 -15.54 22.17
C GLY A 157 -14.53 -14.97 21.33
N ASP A 158 -13.85 -13.90 21.77
CA ASP A 158 -12.74 -13.32 21.01
C ASP A 158 -11.55 -14.27 20.90
N VAL A 159 -11.29 -15.10 21.92
CA VAL A 159 -10.20 -16.08 21.91
C VAL A 159 -10.41 -17.12 20.79
N GLU A 160 -11.62 -17.63 20.64
CA GLU A 160 -11.98 -18.56 19.56
C GLU A 160 -11.97 -17.88 18.20
N ALA A 161 -12.43 -16.63 18.13
CA ALA A 161 -12.40 -15.83 16.91
C ALA A 161 -10.96 -15.57 16.43
N ILE A 162 -10.04 -15.24 17.34
CA ILE A 162 -8.62 -15.06 17.02
C ILE A 162 -7.99 -16.40 16.60
N ALA A 163 -8.31 -17.50 17.31
CA ALA A 163 -7.79 -18.82 16.97
C ALA A 163 -8.27 -19.34 15.59
N SER A 164 -9.43 -18.88 15.13
CA SER A 164 -10.02 -19.25 13.83
C SER A 164 -9.75 -18.25 12.71
N GLN A 165 -9.00 -17.17 12.97
CA GLN A 165 -8.67 -16.18 11.95
C GLN A 165 -7.75 -16.73 10.86
N SER A 166 -7.90 -16.18 9.66
CA SER A 166 -6.98 -16.49 8.56
C SER A 166 -5.58 -15.94 8.87
N PRO A 167 -4.50 -16.55 8.32
CA PRO A 167 -3.14 -16.02 8.50
C PRO A 167 -2.98 -14.57 8.03
N ARG A 168 -3.77 -14.14 7.04
CA ARG A 168 -3.77 -12.75 6.54
C ARG A 168 -4.36 -11.79 7.55
N ASP A 169 -5.46 -12.16 8.20
CA ASP A 169 -6.11 -11.33 9.22
C ASP A 169 -5.24 -11.23 10.47
N LEU A 170 -4.60 -12.33 10.86
CA LEU A 170 -3.66 -12.35 11.97
C LEU A 170 -2.43 -11.47 11.68
N THR A 171 -1.90 -11.53 10.45
CA THR A 171 -0.80 -10.63 10.03
C THR A 171 -1.24 -9.17 10.11
N ARG A 172 -2.46 -8.86 9.64
CA ARG A 172 -3.02 -7.51 9.72
C ARG A 172 -3.16 -7.03 11.17
N LEU A 173 -3.56 -7.90 12.09
CA LEU A 173 -3.61 -7.57 13.51
C LEU A 173 -2.21 -7.20 14.01
N ILE A 174 -1.19 -8.00 13.71
CA ILE A 174 0.21 -7.71 14.09
C ILE A 174 0.71 -6.40 13.47
N GLU A 175 0.44 -6.16 12.18
CA GLU A 175 0.78 -4.90 11.50
C GLU A 175 0.12 -3.70 12.17
N GLN A 176 -1.12 -3.86 12.61
CA GLN A 176 -1.85 -2.81 13.31
C GLN A 176 -1.25 -2.50 14.68
N ILE A 177 -0.79 -3.53 15.40
CA ILE A 177 -0.14 -3.37 16.71
C ILE A 177 1.25 -2.74 16.56
N SER A 178 1.98 -3.13 15.51
CA SER A 178 3.29 -2.59 15.17
C SER A 178 3.23 -1.13 14.69
N GLY A 179 2.04 -0.65 14.27
CA GLY A 179 1.89 0.67 13.63
C GLY A 179 2.33 0.69 12.17
N SER A 180 2.75 -0.45 11.60
CA SER A 180 3.23 -0.54 10.21
C SER A 180 2.12 -0.28 9.17
N LEU A 181 0.85 -0.35 9.56
CA LEU A 181 -0.26 0.03 8.68
C LEU A 181 -0.22 1.50 8.24
N GLU A 182 0.38 2.40 9.00
CA GLU A 182 0.47 3.82 8.63
C GLU A 182 1.38 4.05 7.43
N VAL A 183 2.49 3.31 7.37
CA VAL A 183 3.46 3.37 6.27
C VAL A 183 3.09 2.48 5.08
N LYS A 184 2.12 1.57 5.24
CA LYS A 184 1.72 0.61 4.21
C LYS A 184 1.28 1.29 2.91
N ALA A 185 0.47 2.35 3.00
CA ALA A 185 -0.03 3.05 1.82
C ALA A 185 1.10 3.73 1.03
N GLU A 186 2.07 4.33 1.73
CA GLU A 186 3.24 4.93 1.10
C GLU A 186 4.15 3.85 0.49
N TYR A 187 4.35 2.73 1.20
CA TYR A 187 5.10 1.58 0.72
C TYR A 187 4.50 0.99 -0.58
N GLU A 188 3.18 0.77 -0.62
CA GLU A 188 2.50 0.25 -1.81
C GLU A 188 2.62 1.21 -2.99
N ARG A 189 2.52 2.53 -2.76
CA ARG A 189 2.73 3.54 -3.81
C ARG A 189 4.16 3.50 -4.36
N LEU A 190 5.15 3.54 -3.49
CA LEU A 190 6.57 3.53 -3.88
C LEU A 190 6.95 2.23 -4.58
N LYS A 191 6.39 1.09 -4.15
CA LYS A 191 6.58 -0.19 -4.80
C LYS A 191 6.02 -0.20 -6.22
N ALA A 192 4.82 0.33 -6.43
CA ALA A 192 4.23 0.44 -7.77
C ALA A 192 5.07 1.37 -8.69
N ASP A 193 5.55 2.49 -8.15
CA ASP A 193 6.44 3.41 -8.89
C ASP A 193 7.77 2.73 -9.26
N GLN A 194 8.33 1.94 -8.34
CA GLN A 194 9.54 1.15 -8.58
C GLN A 194 9.34 0.09 -9.67
N GLU A 195 8.23 -0.64 -9.63
CA GLU A 195 7.89 -1.64 -10.64
C GLU A 195 7.78 -0.99 -12.03
N LYS A 196 7.06 0.13 -12.13
CA LYS A 196 6.92 0.90 -13.38
C LYS A 196 8.25 1.43 -13.90
N ALA A 197 9.12 1.94 -13.02
CA ALA A 197 10.46 2.39 -13.41
C ALA A 197 11.32 1.22 -13.93
N THR A 198 11.21 0.06 -13.29
CA THR A 198 11.94 -1.16 -13.67
C THR A 198 11.49 -1.69 -15.04
N GLU A 199 10.19 -1.71 -15.30
CA GLU A 199 9.62 -2.08 -16.60
C GLU A 199 10.09 -1.13 -17.70
N ASN A 200 10.01 0.18 -17.47
CA ASN A 200 10.49 1.19 -18.42
C ASN A 200 11.98 1.06 -18.72
N SER A 201 12.80 0.82 -17.69
CA SER A 201 14.24 0.59 -17.82
C SER A 201 14.52 -0.64 -18.69
N THR A 202 13.81 -1.74 -18.41
CA THR A 202 13.94 -3.00 -19.16
C THR A 202 13.53 -2.83 -20.63
N HIS A 203 12.42 -2.13 -20.89
CA HIS A 203 11.96 -1.82 -22.23
C HIS A 203 12.99 -0.96 -23.00
N ASN A 204 13.50 0.10 -22.38
CA ASN A 204 14.51 0.96 -22.99
C ASN A 204 15.83 0.22 -23.26
N PHE A 205 16.24 -0.67 -22.35
CA PHE A 205 17.40 -1.52 -22.55
C PHE A 205 17.23 -2.44 -23.76
N ASN A 206 16.06 -3.09 -23.89
CA ASN A 206 15.75 -3.94 -25.03
C ASN A 206 15.74 -3.17 -26.35
N LYS A 207 15.16 -1.96 -26.37
CA LYS A 207 15.18 -1.07 -27.54
C LYS A 207 16.60 -0.67 -27.92
N LYS A 208 17.43 -0.28 -26.96
CA LYS A 208 18.86 0.05 -27.17
C LYS A 208 19.62 -1.16 -27.74
N ARG A 209 19.35 -2.36 -27.22
CA ARG A 209 19.96 -3.60 -27.72
C ARG A 209 19.58 -3.88 -29.17
N GLY A 210 18.32 -3.68 -29.54
CA GLY A 210 17.83 -3.79 -30.92
C GLY A 210 18.54 -2.83 -31.87
N ILE A 211 18.54 -1.54 -31.53
CA ILE A 211 19.22 -0.50 -32.33
C ILE A 211 20.72 -0.78 -32.47
N SER A 212 21.38 -1.25 -31.40
CA SER A 212 22.80 -1.58 -31.46
C SER A 212 23.10 -2.77 -32.37
N ALA A 213 22.18 -3.74 -32.47
CA ALA A 213 22.33 -4.87 -33.39
C ALA A 213 22.15 -4.42 -34.85
N GLU A 214 21.12 -3.61 -35.12
CA GLU A 214 20.91 -3.01 -36.45
C GLU A 214 22.11 -2.16 -36.88
N MET A 215 22.64 -1.32 -35.98
CA MET A 215 23.81 -0.48 -36.25
C MET A 215 25.04 -1.32 -36.61
N LYS A 216 25.22 -2.49 -35.97
CA LYS A 216 26.31 -3.42 -36.29
C LYS A 216 26.12 -4.00 -37.69
N GLN A 217 24.91 -4.43 -38.03
CA GLN A 217 24.59 -4.96 -39.35
C GLN A 217 24.80 -3.91 -40.46
N PHE A 218 24.34 -2.67 -40.25
CA PHE A 218 24.58 -1.58 -41.22
C PHE A 218 26.06 -1.26 -41.38
N LYS A 219 26.86 -1.38 -40.32
CA LYS A 219 28.30 -1.18 -40.39
C LYS A 219 28.99 -2.26 -41.23
N GLU A 220 28.57 -3.52 -41.09
CA GLU A 220 29.05 -4.66 -41.88
C GLU A 220 28.67 -4.48 -43.36
N GLN A 221 27.41 -4.17 -43.66
CA GLN A 221 26.94 -3.90 -45.03
C GLN A 221 27.70 -2.74 -45.70
N ARG A 222 27.96 -1.66 -44.94
CA ARG A 222 28.74 -0.53 -45.45
C ARG A 222 30.18 -0.91 -45.78
N GLU A 223 30.80 -1.75 -44.95
CA GLU A 223 32.16 -2.22 -45.21
C GLU A 223 32.19 -3.14 -46.43
N GLU A 224 31.24 -4.07 -46.56
CA GLU A 224 31.11 -4.93 -47.74
C GLU A 224 30.93 -4.12 -49.02
N ALA A 225 30.05 -3.11 -49.03
CA ALA A 225 29.86 -2.21 -50.16
C ALA A 225 31.15 -1.47 -50.55
N LYS A 226 31.94 -1.01 -49.57
CA LYS A 226 33.25 -0.38 -49.84
C LYS A 226 34.27 -1.36 -50.39
N GLN A 227 34.26 -2.61 -49.93
CA GLN A 227 35.16 -3.64 -50.45
C GLN A 227 34.79 -4.00 -51.89
N PHE A 228 33.49 -4.13 -52.18
CA PHE A 228 32.98 -4.33 -53.54
C PHE A 228 33.46 -3.22 -54.49
N ASP A 229 33.27 -1.96 -54.12
CA ASP A 229 33.69 -0.80 -54.92
C ASP A 229 35.21 -0.77 -55.19
N ARG A 230 36.02 -1.13 -54.17
CA ARG A 230 37.47 -1.29 -54.33
C ARG A 230 37.85 -2.40 -55.30
N VAL A 231 37.21 -3.56 -55.18
CA VAL A 231 37.49 -4.70 -56.07
C VAL A 231 37.02 -4.41 -57.49
N GLN A 232 35.88 -3.74 -57.64
CA GLN A 232 35.37 -3.29 -58.94
C GLN A 232 36.35 -2.32 -59.61
N THR A 233 36.82 -1.30 -58.89
CA THR A 233 37.84 -0.37 -59.41
C THR A 233 39.13 -1.10 -59.83
N LYS A 234 39.57 -2.10 -59.06
CA LYS A 234 40.75 -2.91 -59.42
C LYS A 234 40.51 -3.75 -60.68
N ARG A 235 39.33 -4.37 -60.79
CA ARG A 235 38.92 -5.13 -61.97
C ARG A 235 38.90 -4.22 -63.20
N ASP A 236 38.30 -3.05 -63.11
CA ASP A 236 38.19 -2.11 -64.23
C ASP A 236 39.58 -1.65 -64.68
N LYS A 237 40.48 -1.32 -63.75
CA LYS A 237 41.88 -1.03 -64.08
C LYS A 237 42.57 -2.21 -64.78
N ALA A 238 42.40 -3.43 -64.28
CA ALA A 238 42.98 -4.62 -64.90
C ALA A 238 42.44 -4.88 -66.32
N ILE A 239 41.14 -4.63 -66.55
CA ILE A 239 40.52 -4.71 -67.87
C ILE A 239 41.14 -3.67 -68.82
N VAL A 240 41.27 -2.41 -68.37
CA VAL A 240 41.90 -1.35 -69.18
C VAL A 240 43.35 -1.72 -69.52
N THR A 241 44.14 -2.18 -68.54
CA THR A 241 45.53 -2.61 -68.78
C THR A 241 45.60 -3.77 -69.78
N HIS A 242 44.70 -4.75 -69.67
CA HIS A 242 44.64 -5.88 -70.60
C HIS A 242 44.28 -5.45 -72.02
N LEU A 243 43.34 -4.52 -72.17
CA LEU A 243 42.96 -3.97 -73.47
C LEU A 243 44.11 -3.16 -74.09
N LEU A 244 44.83 -2.36 -73.30
CA LEU A 244 46.02 -1.64 -73.76
C LEU A 244 47.13 -2.59 -74.19
N TRP A 245 47.37 -3.66 -73.42
CA TRP A 245 48.35 -4.69 -73.78
C TRP A 245 47.99 -5.38 -75.11
N LYS A 246 46.71 -5.72 -75.32
CA LYS A 246 46.24 -6.25 -76.60
C LYS A 246 46.43 -5.27 -77.74
N LEU A 247 46.11 -3.99 -77.53
CA LEU A 247 46.27 -2.95 -78.55
C LEU A 247 47.74 -2.82 -78.96
N TYR A 248 48.65 -2.77 -77.98
CA TYR A 248 50.09 -2.71 -78.21
C TYR A 248 50.59 -3.86 -79.09
N HIS A 249 50.22 -5.11 -78.80
CA HIS A 249 50.64 -6.24 -79.64
C HIS A 249 49.97 -6.28 -81.01
N ILE A 250 48.77 -5.72 -81.15
CA ILE A 250 48.15 -5.54 -82.46
C ILE A 250 48.93 -4.49 -83.27
N GLU A 251 49.31 -3.37 -82.66
CA GLU A 251 50.13 -2.33 -83.30
C GLU A 251 51.52 -2.84 -83.68
N GLU A 252 52.18 -3.58 -82.78
CA GLU A 252 53.47 -4.23 -83.04
C GLU A 252 53.36 -5.18 -84.24
N LYS A 253 52.31 -6.00 -84.29
CA LYS A 253 52.07 -6.93 -85.39
C LYS A 253 51.71 -6.25 -86.71
N ILE A 254 51.00 -5.11 -86.67
CA ILE A 254 50.76 -4.27 -87.84
C ILE A 254 52.09 -3.71 -88.35
N SER A 255 52.95 -3.23 -87.45
CA SER A 255 54.29 -2.73 -87.83
C SER A 255 55.16 -3.82 -88.45
N GLU A 256 55.15 -5.03 -87.90
CA GLU A 256 55.84 -6.19 -88.48
C GLU A 256 55.33 -6.49 -89.89
N LEU A 257 54.01 -6.59 -90.07
CA LEU A 257 53.39 -6.83 -91.37
C LEU A 257 53.68 -5.71 -92.38
N ASP A 258 53.67 -4.44 -91.94
CA ASP A 258 54.04 -3.31 -92.81
C ASP A 258 55.50 -3.40 -93.27
N THR A 259 56.42 -3.82 -92.38
CA THR A 259 57.82 -4.04 -92.77
C THR A 259 57.97 -5.22 -93.74
N GLU A 260 57.22 -6.31 -93.56
CA GLU A 260 57.19 -7.44 -94.50
C GLU A 260 56.64 -7.01 -95.87
N ILE A 261 55.55 -6.25 -95.90
CA ILE A 261 54.97 -5.72 -97.14
C ILE A 261 55.94 -4.80 -97.88
N GLN A 262 56.68 -3.94 -97.16
CA GLN A 262 57.70 -3.10 -97.80
C GLN A 262 58.86 -3.93 -98.35
N ALA A 263 59.34 -4.93 -97.61
CA ALA A 263 60.37 -5.83 -98.11
C ALA A 263 59.92 -6.63 -99.35
N GLU A 264 58.67 -7.07 -99.39
CA GLU A 264 58.10 -7.74 -100.57
C GLU A 264 57.93 -6.80 -101.77
N LYS A 265 57.54 -5.54 -101.54
CA LYS A 265 57.47 -4.51 -102.59
C LYS A 265 58.85 -4.18 -103.15
N ASP A 266 59.86 -4.02 -102.31
CA ASP A 266 61.23 -3.74 -102.74
C ASP A 266 61.80 -4.92 -103.57
N SER A 267 61.47 -6.16 -103.19
CA SER A 267 61.79 -7.38 -103.94
C SER A 267 61.11 -7.44 -105.32
N LEU A 268 59.83 -7.04 -105.40
CA LEU A 268 59.08 -6.96 -106.66
C LEU A 268 59.63 -5.88 -107.61
N VAL A 269 60.02 -4.72 -107.06
CA VAL A 269 60.65 -3.64 -107.86
C VAL A 269 61.99 -4.10 -108.43
N GLN A 270 62.80 -4.84 -107.66
CA GLN A 270 64.04 -5.45 -108.17
C GLN A 270 63.78 -6.48 -109.28
N GLN A 271 62.69 -7.26 -109.20
CA GLN A 271 62.33 -8.20 -110.25
C GLN A 271 61.79 -7.53 -111.53
N GLU A 272 61.17 -6.35 -111.43
CA GLU A 272 60.76 -5.57 -112.61
C GLU A 272 61.92 -4.80 -113.26
N GLU A 273 62.98 -4.45 -112.52
CA GLU A 273 64.20 -3.82 -113.07
C GLU A 273 65.14 -4.81 -113.79
N GLU A 274 65.00 -6.12 -113.54
CA GLU A 274 65.81 -7.20 -114.15
C GLU A 274 65.16 -7.85 -115.40
N ALA A 275 63.98 -7.40 -115.83
CA ALA A 275 63.24 -7.92 -117.00
C ALA A 275 63.25 -6.94 -118.19
#